data_AF-A0A7W1XSP4-F1
#
_entry.id   AF-A0A7W1XSP4-F1
#
_cell.length_a   1.000
_cell.length_b   1.000
_cell.length_c   1.000
_cell.angle_alpha   90.00
_cell.angle_beta   90.00
_cell.angle_gamma   90.00
#
_symmetry.space_group_name_H-M   'P 1'
#
loop_
_entity.id
_entity.type
_entity.pdbx_description
1 polymer ?
#
loop_
_entity_poly.entity_id
_entity_poly.type
_entity_poly.pdbx_seq_one_letter_code
_entity_poly.pdbx_strand_id
1 'polypeptide(L)' 'MLITGAAKGIGKGIALSAAKEGANIALHYYRSKQAAKATANLLNDYGVEAVLTKGDLAGWKM' A
#
# COMPACT_ATOMS: atom_id res chain seq x y z
N MET A 1 -2.24 2.68 8.90
CA MET A 1 -0.78 2.66 8.63
C MET A 1 -0.52 3.16 7.21
N LEU A 2 0.40 4.12 7.02
CA LEU A 2 0.84 4.55 5.69
C LEU A 2 2.11 3.79 5.28
N ILE A 3 2.12 3.21 4.09
CA ILE A 3 3.29 2.49 3.57
C ILE A 3 3.60 2.96 2.16
N THR A 4 4.80 3.51 1.97
CA THR A 4 5.33 3.92 0.66
C THR A 4 5.97 2.75 -0.06
N GLY A 5 5.78 2.68 -1.38
CA GLY A 5 6.36 1.58 -2.18
C GLY A 5 5.73 0.21 -1.92
N ALA A 6 4.54 0.15 -1.29
CA ALA A 6 3.88 -1.09 -0.91
C ALA A 6 3.21 -1.86 -2.06
N ALA A 7 3.37 -1.39 -3.30
CA ALA A 7 2.85 -2.09 -4.47
C ALA A 7 3.49 -3.47 -4.68
N LYS A 8 4.72 -3.69 -4.19
CA LYS A 8 5.51 -4.92 -4.41
C LYS A 8 6.61 -5.10 -3.36
N GLY A 9 7.28 -6.26 -3.39
CA GLY A 9 8.46 -6.55 -2.59
C GLY A 9 8.22 -6.42 -1.08
N ILE A 10 9.19 -5.80 -0.39
CA ILE A 10 9.19 -5.66 1.08
C ILE A 10 7.96 -4.86 1.56
N GLY A 11 7.64 -3.74 0.91
CA GLY A 11 6.50 -2.91 1.30
C GLY A 11 5.17 -3.67 1.24
N LYS A 12 5.00 -4.57 0.25
CA LYS A 12 3.84 -5.47 0.19
C LYS A 12 3.83 -6.44 1.39
N GLY A 13 4.97 -7.04 1.72
CA GLY A 13 5.09 -7.93 2.88
C GLY A 13 4.71 -7.25 4.20
N ILE A 14 5.21 -6.02 4.41
CA ILE A 14 4.87 -5.22 5.60
C ILE A 14 3.36 -4.92 5.62
N ALA A 15 2.77 -4.52 4.49
CA ALA A 15 1.35 -4.23 4.41
C ALA A 15 0.50 -5.46 4.77
N LEU A 16 0.84 -6.64 4.26
CA LEU A 16 0.14 -7.89 4.55
C LEU A 16 0.28 -8.27 6.02
N SER A 17 1.47 -8.11 6.60
CA SER A 17 1.68 -8.40 8.03
C SER A 17 0.85 -7.46 8.90
N ALA A 18 0.83 -6.16 8.60
CA ALA A 18 0.05 -5.20 9.35
C ALA A 18 -1.46 -5.42 9.22
N ALA A 19 -1.94 -5.80 8.02
CA ALA A 19 -3.34 -6.13 7.79
C ALA A 19 -3.79 -7.36 8.59
N LYS A 20 -2.94 -8.39 8.72
CA LYS A 20 -3.23 -9.57 9.57
C LYS A 20 -3.43 -9.20 11.04
N GLU A 21 -2.77 -8.15 11.51
CA GLU A 21 -2.94 -7.60 12.86
C GLU A 21 -4.14 -6.61 12.95
N GLY A 22 -4.95 -6.48 11.89
CA GLY A 22 -6.15 -5.65 11.86
C GLY A 22 -5.93 -4.18 11.49
N ALA A 23 -4.75 -3.81 10.99
CA ALA A 23 -4.48 -2.42 10.61
C ALA A 23 -5.07 -2.05 9.23
N ASN A 24 -5.82 -0.95 9.18
CA ASN A 24 -6.17 -0.29 7.91
C ASN A 24 -4.92 0.32 7.25
N ILE A 25 -4.82 0.17 5.92
CA ILE A 25 -3.60 0.49 5.17
C ILE A 25 -3.85 1.58 4.12
N ALA A 26 -3.06 2.65 4.19
CA ALA A 26 -2.88 3.59 3.09
C ALA A 26 -1.64 3.21 2.28
N LEU A 27 -1.84 2.86 1.03
CA LEU A 27 -0.83 2.23 0.19
C LEU A 27 -0.37 3.21 -0.90
N HIS A 28 0.85 3.72 -0.74
CA HIS A 28 1.40 4.68 -1.68
C HIS A 28 2.10 4.01 -2.87
N TYR A 29 1.86 4.55 -4.06
CA TYR A 29 2.51 4.14 -5.30
C TYR A 29 2.76 5.34 -6.23
N TYR A 30 3.74 5.22 -7.12
CA TYR A 30 3.94 6.20 -8.21
C TYR A 30 3.50 5.64 -9.57
N ARG A 31 4.30 4.74 -10.15
CA ARG A 31 4.07 4.20 -11.51
C ARG A 31 3.35 2.85 -11.53
N SER A 32 3.29 2.15 -10.40
CA SER A 32 2.83 0.75 -10.32
C SER A 32 1.36 0.61 -9.92
N LYS A 33 0.44 1.28 -10.62
CA LYS A 33 -1.00 1.32 -10.27
C LYS A 33 -1.64 -0.07 -10.17
N GLN A 34 -1.41 -0.94 -11.17
CA GLN A 34 -2.02 -2.28 -11.19
C GLN A 34 -1.50 -3.16 -10.05
N ALA A 35 -0.18 -3.13 -9.80
CA ALA A 35 0.42 -3.86 -8.68
C ALA A 35 -0.10 -3.32 -7.33
N ALA A 36 -0.24 -2.01 -7.18
CA ALA A 36 -0.82 -1.40 -5.98
C ALA A 36 -2.27 -1.86 -5.76
N LYS A 37 -3.09 -1.88 -6.82
CA LYS A 37 -4.48 -2.37 -6.75
C LYS A 37 -4.55 -3.86 -6.39
N ALA A 38 -3.67 -4.68 -6.97
CA ALA A 38 -3.59 -6.10 -6.62
C ALA A 38 -3.23 -6.29 -5.14
N THR A 39 -2.28 -5.52 -4.60
CA THR A 39 -1.96 -5.56 -3.17
C THR A 39 -3.13 -5.07 -2.32
N ALA A 40 -3.79 -3.96 -2.66
CA ALA A 40 -4.93 -3.47 -1.89
C ALA A 40 -6.08 -4.48 -1.82
N ASN A 41 -6.38 -5.18 -2.93
CA ASN A 41 -7.38 -6.26 -2.92
C ASN A 41 -6.99 -7.38 -1.93
N LEU A 42 -5.73 -7.82 -1.93
CA LEU A 42 -5.25 -8.82 -0.98
C LEU A 42 -5.35 -8.35 0.48
N LEU A 43 -5.22 -7.05 0.73
CA LEU A 43 -5.37 -6.49 2.08
C LEU A 43 -6.82 -6.51 2.53
N ASN A 44 -7.76 -6.20 1.62
CA ASN A 44 -9.19 -6.27 1.92
C ASN A 44 -9.64 -7.70 2.30
N ASP A 45 -8.99 -8.74 1.78
CA ASP A 45 -9.25 -10.13 2.16
C ASP A 45 -8.95 -10.42 3.65
N TYR A 46 -8.16 -9.58 4.32
CA TYR A 46 -7.94 -9.64 5.78
C TYR A 46 -8.99 -8.86 6.60
N GLY A 47 -10.02 -8.32 5.96
CA GLY A 47 -11.10 -7.57 6.62
C GLY A 47 -10.71 -6.14 7.03
N VAL A 48 -9.57 -5.64 6.55
CA VAL A 48 -9.12 -4.26 6.78
C VAL A 48 -9.41 -3.38 5.57
N GLU A 49 -9.50 -2.07 5.78
CA GLU A 49 -9.62 -1.12 4.68
C GLU A 49 -8.26 -0.83 4.04
N ALA A 50 -8.18 -0.93 2.71
CA ALA A 50 -7.02 -0.51 1.95
C ALA A 50 -7.33 0.61 0.96
N VAL A 51 -6.66 1.76 1.12
CA VAL A 51 -6.79 2.92 0.21
C VAL A 51 -5.52 3.11 -0.60
N LEU A 52 -5.67 3.54 -1.85
CA LEU A 52 -4.56 3.77 -2.77
C LEU A 52 -4.22 5.25 -2.87
N THR A 53 -2.96 5.60 -2.59
CA THR A 53 -2.46 6.97 -2.69
C THR A 53 -1.41 7.08 -3.80
N LYS A 54 -1.73 7.79 -4.89
CA LYS A 54 -0.76 8.04 -5.96
C LYS A 54 0.10 9.26 -5.64
N GLY A 55 1.41 9.16 -5.77
CA GLY A 55 2.29 10.33 -5.66
C GLY A 55 3.72 10.06 -6.11
N ASP A 56 4.39 11.06 -6.67
CA ASP A 56 5.84 11.05 -6.87
C ASP A 56 6.50 11.75 -5.68
N LEU A 57 7.14 10.99 -4.81
CA LEU A 57 7.81 11.56 -3.63
C LEU A 57 9.17 12.16 -3.98
N ALA A 58 9.78 11.77 -5.10
CA ALA A 58 11.06 12.34 -5.54
C ALA A 58 10.90 13.76 -6.08
N GLY A 59 9.70 14.12 -6.55
CA GLY A 59 9.37 15.45 -7.06
C GLY A 59 8.93 16.46 -6.01
N TRP A 60 8.97 16.11 -4.71
CA TRP A 60 8.55 17.01 -3.64
C TRP A 60 9.49 18.21 -3.52
N LYS A 61 8.94 19.42 -3.59
CA LYS A 61 9.67 20.67 -3.36
C LYS A 61 9.25 21.27 -2.02
N MET A 62 10.24 21.63 -1.23
CA MET A 62 10.05 22.41 0.00
C MET A 62 9.95 23.90 -0.31
#